data_AF-A0A967GVM6-F1
#
_entry.id   AF-A0A967GVM6-F1
#
_cell.length_a   1.000
_cell.length_b   1.000
_cell.length_c   1.000
_cell.angle_alpha   90.00
_cell.angle_beta   90.00
_cell.angle_gamma   90.00
#
_symmetry.space_group_name_H-M   'P 1'
#
loop_
_entity.id
_entity.type
_entity.pdbx_description
1 polymer ?
#
loop_
_entity_poly.entity_id
_entity_poly.type
_entity_poly.pdbx_seq_one_letter_code
_entity_poly.pdbx_strand_id
1 'polypeptide(L)'
;VARIAAFFRDESCGQCVPCRVGTARQEEVLAKVASNGGAGNSERILLDDIAAVMTDASICGLGQTASSAVQSAFDLGLVGADR
;
A
#
# COMPACT_ATOMS: atom_id res chain seq x y z
N VAL A 1 8.04 -2.92 -5.59
CA VAL A 1 6.82 -2.16 -5.20
C VAL A 1 7.09 -0.97 -4.25
N ALA A 2 8.10 -1.03 -3.37
CA ALA A 2 8.35 0.02 -2.36
C ALA A 2 8.41 1.46 -2.90
N ARG A 3 9.11 1.68 -4.03
CA ARG A 3 9.18 3.00 -4.69
C ARG A 3 7.82 3.53 -5.17
N ILE A 4 6.91 2.63 -5.58
CA ILE A 4 5.56 3.00 -6.02
C ILE A 4 4.72 3.44 -4.82
N ALA A 5 4.83 2.74 -3.68
CA ALA A 5 4.15 3.15 -2.45
C ALA A 5 4.66 4.50 -1.93
N ALA A 6 5.98 4.73 -1.96
CA ALA A 6 6.58 6.01 -1.63
C ALA A 6 6.04 7.15 -2.53
N PHE A 7 5.95 6.91 -3.85
CA PHE A 7 5.35 7.87 -4.78
C PHE A 7 3.90 8.22 -4.39
N PHE A 8 3.04 7.23 -4.13
CA PHE A 8 1.65 7.52 -3.74
C PHE A 8 1.53 8.24 -2.39
N ARG A 9 2.45 7.97 -1.45
CA ARG A 9 2.53 8.72 -0.18
C ARG A 9 2.86 10.18 -0.46
N ASP A 10 3.88 10.44 -1.26
CA ASP A 10 4.36 11.79 -1.57
C ASP A 10 3.35 12.59 -2.41
N GLU A 11 2.64 11.93 -3.33
CA GLU A 11 1.63 12.55 -4.21
C GLU A 11 0.22 12.63 -3.60
N SER A 12 0.04 12.18 -2.36
CA SER A 12 -1.24 12.35 -1.67
C SER A 12 -1.52 13.85 -1.47
N CYS A 13 -2.63 14.35 -2.01
CA CYS A 13 -3.06 15.74 -1.79
C CYS A 13 -3.50 16.02 -0.34
N GLY A 14 -3.63 14.99 0.50
CA GLY A 14 -3.92 15.10 1.93
C GLY A 14 -5.39 15.35 2.32
N GLN A 15 -6.30 15.49 1.34
CA GLN A 15 -7.70 15.88 1.56
C GLN A 15 -8.53 14.82 2.30
N CYS A 16 -8.40 13.53 1.94
CA CYS A 16 -9.12 12.44 2.59
C CYS A 16 -8.18 11.59 3.45
N VAL A 17 -8.62 11.31 4.68
CA VAL A 17 -7.91 10.46 5.65
C VAL A 17 -7.53 9.08 5.08
N PRO A 18 -8.42 8.32 4.40
CA PRO A 18 -8.05 7.01 3.88
C PRO A 18 -6.87 7.07 2.90
N CYS A 19 -6.81 8.06 2.01
CA CYS A 19 -5.68 8.21 1.11
C CYS A 19 -4.41 8.69 1.85
N ARG A 20 -4.50 9.76 2.65
CA ARG A 20 -3.34 10.36 3.33
C ARG A 20 -2.67 9.40 4.32
N VAL A 21 -3.47 8.69 5.10
CA VAL A 21 -2.96 7.74 6.11
C VAL A 21 -2.69 6.38 5.47
N GLY A 22 -3.57 5.91 4.59
CA GLY A 22 -3.43 4.61 3.94
C GLY A 22 -2.13 4.48 3.15
N THR A 23 -1.79 5.47 2.32
CA THR A 23 -0.54 5.47 1.54
C THR A 23 0.71 5.42 2.43
N ALA A 24 0.72 6.14 3.54
CA ALA A 24 1.80 6.07 4.53
C ALA A 24 1.90 4.67 5.18
N ARG A 25 0.77 4.08 5.59
CA ARG A 25 0.75 2.73 6.17
C ARG A 25 1.17 1.65 5.18
N GLN A 26 0.79 1.77 3.91
CA GLN A 26 1.25 0.84 2.87
C GLN A 26 2.77 0.89 2.72
N GLU A 27 3.37 2.09 2.70
CA GLU A 27 4.82 2.25 2.60
C GLU A 27 5.55 1.69 3.83
N GLU A 28 5.05 1.97 5.04
CA GLU A 28 5.60 1.40 6.28
C GLU A 28 5.57 -0.14 6.30
N VAL A 29 4.44 -0.75 5.89
CA VAL A 29 4.31 -2.22 5.82
C VAL A 29 5.30 -2.79 4.81
N LEU A 30 5.43 -2.18 3.62
CA LEU A 30 6.36 -2.64 2.61
C LEU A 30 7.82 -2.50 3.06
N ALA A 31 8.17 -1.45 3.78
CA ALA A 31 9.49 -1.29 4.38
C ALA A 31 9.79 -2.39 5.42
N LYS A 32 8.80 -2.70 6.27
CA LYS A 32 8.89 -3.80 7.25
C LYS A 32 9.05 -5.16 6.57
N VAL A 33 8.31 -5.40 5.48
CA VAL A 33 8.43 -6.63 4.69
C VAL A 33 9.82 -6.78 4.09
N ALA A 34 10.38 -5.70 3.54
CA ALA A 34 11.74 -5.70 3.00
C ALA A 34 12.77 -6.02 4.10
N SER A 35 12.64 -5.42 5.29
CA SER A 35 13.58 -5.71 6.40
C SER A 35 13.47 -7.14 6.95
N ASN A 36 12.30 -7.78 6.82
CA ASN A 36 12.06 -9.13 7.31
C ASN A 36 12.35 -10.22 6.27
N GLY A 37 12.78 -9.86 5.05
CA GLY A 37 13.08 -10.80 3.97
C GLY A 37 11.87 -11.49 3.37
N GLY A 38 10.67 -10.94 3.54
CA GLY A 38 9.43 -11.51 3.01
C GLY A 38 8.17 -11.06 3.74
N ALA A 39 7.02 -11.21 3.08
CA ALA A 39 5.73 -10.85 3.65
C ALA A 39 5.10 -12.04 4.39
N GLY A 40 4.58 -11.78 5.59
CA GLY A 40 3.74 -12.73 6.32
C GLY A 40 2.25 -12.54 6.01
N ASN A 41 1.43 -13.46 6.53
CA ASN A 41 -0.02 -13.39 6.41
C ASN A 41 -0.61 -12.16 7.11
N SER A 42 0.01 -11.72 8.21
CA SER A 42 -0.40 -10.51 8.95
C SER A 42 -0.30 -9.24 8.12
N GLU A 43 0.80 -9.08 7.37
CA GLU A 43 1.03 -7.93 6.50
C GLU A 43 0.02 -7.92 5.34
N ARG A 44 -0.30 -9.10 4.78
CA ARG A 44 -1.33 -9.24 3.75
C ARG A 44 -2.70 -8.81 4.26
N ILE A 45 -3.15 -9.35 5.40
CA ILE A 45 -4.46 -9.00 5.99
C ILE A 45 -4.56 -7.49 6.24
N LEU A 46 -3.53 -6.90 6.85
CA LEU A 46 -3.50 -5.47 7.12
C LEU A 46 -3.61 -4.62 5.84
N LEU A 47 -2.90 -5.02 4.78
CA LEU A 47 -2.96 -4.31 3.50
C LEU A 47 -4.31 -4.46 2.81
N ASP A 48 -4.98 -5.61 2.94
CA ASP A 48 -6.32 -5.82 2.41
C ASP A 48 -7.36 -4.96 3.14
N ASP A 49 -7.26 -4.83 4.47
CA ASP A 49 -8.11 -3.93 5.27
C ASP A 49 -7.91 -2.46 4.85
N ILE A 50 -6.65 -2.04 4.71
CA ILE A 50 -6.32 -0.69 4.23
C ILE A 50 -6.88 -0.48 2.82
N ALA A 51 -6.73 -1.46 1.92
CA ALA A 51 -7.18 -1.37 0.56
C ALA A 51 -8.71 -1.24 0.44
N ALA A 52 -9.48 -1.96 1.27
CA ALA A 52 -10.93 -1.82 1.31
C ALA A 52 -11.34 -0.38 1.66
N VAL A 53 -10.78 0.17 2.75
CA VAL A 53 -11.10 1.53 3.19
C VAL A 53 -10.64 2.58 2.17
N MET A 54 -9.46 2.41 1.56
CA MET A 54 -8.96 3.31 0.52
C MET A 54 -9.83 3.28 -0.75
N THR A 55 -10.36 2.11 -1.11
CA THR A 55 -11.22 1.95 -2.28
C THR A 55 -12.57 2.60 -2.06
N ASP A 56 -13.19 2.38 -0.90
CA ASP A 56 -14.55 2.82 -0.60
C ASP A 56 -14.65 4.30 -0.21
N ALA A 57 -13.62 4.84 0.45
CA ALA A 57 -13.71 6.15 1.11
C ALA A 57 -12.74 7.22 0.56
N SER A 58 -11.90 6.90 -0.44
CA SER A 58 -11.09 7.93 -1.10
C SER A 58 -11.95 8.78 -2.05
N ILE A 59 -11.76 10.10 -1.99
CA ILE A 59 -12.55 11.06 -2.78
C ILE A 59 -12.18 11.01 -4.28
N CYS A 60 -10.96 10.59 -4.62
CA CYS A 60 -10.47 10.54 -5.99
C CYS A 60 -9.72 9.24 -6.30
N GLY A 61 -9.42 9.03 -7.58
CA GLY A 61 -8.79 7.81 -8.07
C GLY A 61 -7.36 7.56 -7.57
N LEU A 62 -6.66 8.57 -7.02
CA LEU A 62 -5.30 8.36 -6.50
C LEU A 62 -5.30 7.36 -5.34
N GLY A 63 -6.21 7.52 -4.37
CA GLY A 63 -6.31 6.59 -3.24
C GLY A 63 -6.69 5.17 -3.66
N GLN A 64 -7.65 5.03 -4.58
CA GLN A 64 -8.07 3.74 -5.15
C GLN A 64 -6.95 3.07 -5.96
N THR A 65 -6.13 3.86 -6.65
CA THR A 65 -5.00 3.33 -7.43
C THR A 65 -3.86 2.92 -6.52
N ALA A 66 -3.60 3.68 -5.45
CA ALA A 66 -2.57 3.36 -4.47
C ALA A 66 -2.85 2.02 -3.76
N SER A 67 -4.10 1.73 -3.40
CA SER A 67 -4.49 0.43 -2.84
C SER A 67 -4.27 -0.72 -3.82
N SER A 68 -4.84 -0.61 -5.02
CA SER A 68 -4.77 -1.66 -6.04
C SER A 68 -3.35 -1.97 -6.53
N ALA A 69 -2.47 -0.96 -6.65
CA ALA A 69 -1.07 -1.17 -7.02
C ALA A 69 -0.31 -2.07 -6.03
N VAL A 70 -0.56 -1.91 -4.72
CA VAL A 70 0.08 -2.72 -3.68
C VAL A 70 -0.53 -4.12 -3.63
N GLN A 71 -1.85 -4.25 -3.71
CA GLN A 71 -2.51 -5.57 -3.75
C GLN A 71 -2.05 -6.40 -4.95
N SER A 72 -2.01 -5.79 -6.15
CA SER A 72 -1.52 -6.46 -7.36
C SER A 72 -0.08 -6.96 -7.20
N ALA A 73 0.79 -6.18 -6.54
CA ALA A 73 2.16 -6.61 -6.29
C ALA A 73 2.21 -7.85 -5.36
N PHE A 74 1.34 -7.92 -4.35
CA PHE A 74 1.23 -9.08 -3.47
C PHE A 74 0.74 -10.33 -4.21
N ASP A 75 -0.31 -10.19 -5.01
CA ASP A 75 -0.90 -11.31 -5.75
C ASP A 75 0.06 -11.87 -6.82
N LEU A 76 0.90 -11.00 -7.40
CA LEU A 76 1.94 -11.39 -8.36
C LEU A 76 3.24 -11.87 -7.69
N GLY A 77 3.32 -11.89 -6.36
CA GLY A 77 4.53 -12.31 -5.62
C GLY A 77 5.72 -11.35 -5.78
N LEU A 78 5.46 -10.07 -6.07
CA LEU A 78 6.47 -9.03 -6.31
C LEU A 78 6.91 -8.30 -5.02
N VAL A 79 6.47 -8.76 -3.86
CA VAL A 79 6.78 -8.17 -2.56
C VAL A 79 7.77 -9.06 -1.80
N GLY A 80 8.90 -8.48 -1.37
CA GLY A 80 10.02 -9.25 -0.80
C GLY A 80 10.90 -9.94 -1.85
N ALA A 81 10.54 -9.84 -3.13
CA ALA A 81 11.39 -10.21 -4.26
C ALA A 81 12.37 -9.07 -4.58
N ASP A 82 13.32 -8.81 -3.66
CA ASP A 82 14.52 -8.08 -4.04
C ASP A 82 15.38 -9.04 -4.88
N ARG A 83 15.09 -9.10 -6.18
CA ARG A 83 16.03 -9.52 -7.23
C ARG A 83 16.26 -8.35 -8.15
#